data_AF-A0A518HKI0-F1
#
_entry.id   AF-A0A518HKI0-F1
#
_cell.length_a   1.000
_cell.length_b   1.000
_cell.length_c   1.000
_cell.angle_alpha   90.00
_cell.angle_beta   90.00
_cell.angle_gamma   90.00
#
_symmetry.space_group_name_H-M   'P 1'
#
loop_
_entity.id
_entity.type
_entity.pdbx_description
1 polymer ?
#
loop_
_entity_poly.entity_id
_entity_poly.type
_entity_poly.pdbx_seq_one_letter_code
_entity_poly.pdbx_strand_id
1 'polypeptide(L)'
;MDTTDQINIAAEKLQQDRVHPWRFRLVSGWLAMTLSIAAYAILKPGTTAADLALLPNPVIAWLDANFNFRTFVMALGVCLVPACLLVSEVSDRRRRVLFAAVVTVLVGLEFMQLWIPTRGFSWPDVGYTFAGVGAAECLVLLVRWIAAPSVPAADQSCSV
;
A
#
# COMPACT_ATOMS: atom_id res chain seq x y z
N MET A 1 20.82 -33.71 16.69
CA MET A 1 20.11 -32.43 16.52
C MET A 1 19.51 -32.12 17.87
N ASP A 2 20.17 -31.23 18.60
CA ASP A 2 20.05 -31.11 20.04
C ASP A 2 18.87 -30.20 20.42
N THR A 3 18.20 -30.46 21.54
CA THR A 3 17.00 -29.70 21.94
C THR A 3 17.33 -28.22 22.19
N THR A 4 18.58 -27.95 22.55
CA THR A 4 19.20 -26.65 22.73
C THR A 4 19.27 -25.83 21.43
N ASP A 5 19.48 -26.47 20.27
CA ASP A 5 19.50 -25.79 18.96
C ASP A 5 18.09 -25.32 18.57
N GLN A 6 17.05 -26.12 18.85
CA GLN A 6 15.67 -25.71 18.56
C GLN A 6 15.23 -24.51 19.39
N ILE A 7 15.68 -24.41 20.64
CA ILE A 7 15.35 -23.29 21.53
C ILE A 7 16.04 -22.01 21.06
N ASN A 8 17.31 -22.08 20.65
CA ASN A 8 18.03 -20.92 20.11
C ASN A 8 17.41 -20.43 18.79
N ILE A 9 17.05 -21.35 17.88
CA ILE A 9 16.38 -20.99 16.62
C ILE A 9 14.99 -20.36 16.88
N ALA A 10 14.25 -20.86 17.88
CA ALA A 10 12.96 -20.28 18.25
C ALA A 10 13.10 -18.89 18.91
N ALA A 11 14.14 -18.69 19.73
CA ALA A 11 14.43 -17.41 20.36
C ALA A 11 14.91 -16.36 19.34
N GLU A 12 15.76 -16.74 18.38
CA GLU A 12 16.17 -15.87 17.28
C GLU A 12 14.98 -15.49 16.40
N LYS A 13 14.11 -16.45 16.06
CA LYS A 13 12.86 -16.15 15.33
C LYS A 13 11.96 -15.18 16.09
N LEU A 14 11.80 -15.34 17.40
CA LEU A 14 11.02 -14.42 18.24
C LEU A 14 11.63 -13.02 18.34
N GLN A 15 12.97 -12.91 18.34
CA GLN A 15 13.66 -11.62 18.29
C GLN A 15 13.55 -10.95 16.91
N GLN A 16 13.58 -11.74 15.85
CA GLN A 16 13.45 -11.29 14.45
C GLN A 16 12.00 -10.86 14.13
N ASP A 17 11.01 -11.38 14.86
CA ASP A 17 9.59 -11.01 14.78
C ASP A 17 9.24 -9.70 15.51
N ARG A 18 10.21 -9.03 16.15
CA ARG A 18 10.02 -7.67 16.67
C ARG A 18 10.05 -6.67 15.52
N VAL A 19 9.02 -6.72 14.68
CA VAL A 19 8.64 -5.57 13.86
C VAL A 19 8.50 -4.39 14.80
N HIS A 20 9.40 -3.42 14.66
CA HIS A 20 9.52 -2.36 15.65
C HIS A 20 8.16 -1.66 15.86
N PRO A 21 7.69 -1.52 17.12
CA PRO A 21 6.36 -0.98 17.42
C PRO A 21 6.15 0.44 16.89
N TRP A 22 7.23 1.21 16.66
CA TRP A 22 7.15 2.53 16.05
C TRP A 22 6.69 2.48 14.59
N ARG A 23 7.08 1.45 13.81
CA ARG A 23 6.64 1.31 12.40
C ARG A 23 5.14 1.13 12.32
N PHE A 24 4.57 0.31 13.21
CA PHE A 24 3.12 0.12 13.28
C PHE A 24 2.37 1.41 13.66
N ARG A 25 2.89 2.18 14.62
CA ARG A 25 2.29 3.47 15.00
C ARG A 25 2.32 4.48 13.85
N LEU A 26 3.41 4.52 13.09
CA LEU A 26 3.50 5.38 11.91
C LEU A 26 2.55 4.93 10.80
N VAL A 27 2.47 3.63 10.52
CA VAL A 27 1.53 3.08 9.55
C VAL A 27 0.09 3.38 9.95
N SER A 28 -0.29 3.17 11.21
CA SER A 28 -1.64 3.45 11.68
C SER A 28 -1.97 4.95 11.64
N GLY A 29 -1.02 5.82 12.03
CA GLY A 29 -1.18 7.26 11.94
C GLY A 29 -1.30 7.75 10.50
N TRP A 30 -0.47 7.22 9.60
CA TRP A 30 -0.53 7.51 8.16
C TRP A 30 -1.87 7.09 7.58
N LEU A 31 -2.28 5.83 7.80
CA LEU A 31 -3.55 5.30 7.30
C LEU A 31 -4.73 6.10 7.82
N ALA A 32 -4.76 6.41 9.12
CA ALA A 32 -5.83 7.24 9.69
C ALA A 32 -5.91 8.60 8.98
N MET A 33 -4.77 9.29 8.83
CA MET A 33 -4.71 10.57 8.13
C MET A 33 -5.14 10.45 6.66
N THR A 34 -4.56 9.53 5.89
CA THR A 34 -4.84 9.42 4.46
C THR A 34 -6.22 8.86 4.16
N LEU A 35 -6.77 7.98 5.00
CA LEU A 35 -8.14 7.49 4.86
C LEU A 35 -9.15 8.57 5.22
N SER A 36 -8.89 9.43 6.21
CA SER A 36 -9.75 10.58 6.49
C SER A 36 -9.74 11.58 5.33
N ILE A 37 -8.56 11.87 4.75
CA ILE A 37 -8.45 12.70 3.56
C ILE A 37 -9.17 12.05 2.37
N ALA A 38 -9.03 10.73 2.20
CA ALA A 38 -9.72 9.97 1.16
C ALA A 38 -11.23 10.04 1.32
N ALA A 39 -11.75 9.73 2.51
CA ALA A 39 -13.17 9.82 2.82
C ALA A 39 -13.71 11.23 2.58
N TYR A 40 -12.99 12.28 3.02
CA TYR A 40 -13.40 13.66 2.76
C TYR A 40 -13.45 13.96 1.25
N ALA A 41 -12.41 13.61 0.51
CA ALA A 41 -12.31 13.94 -0.90
C ALA A 41 -13.25 13.08 -1.78
N ILE A 42 -13.58 11.86 -1.36
CA ILE A 42 -14.53 10.95 -2.02
C ILE A 42 -15.97 11.34 -1.68
N LEU A 43 -16.27 11.77 -0.45
CA LEU A 43 -17.64 12.14 -0.05
C LEU A 43 -17.99 13.61 -0.32
N LYS A 44 -17.01 14.46 -0.67
CA LYS A 44 -17.26 15.86 -1.03
C LYS A 44 -18.10 15.95 -2.33
N PRO A 45 -19.22 16.70 -2.33
CA PRO A 45 -20.14 16.81 -3.47
C PRO A 45 -19.60 17.61 -4.66
N GLY A 46 -18.50 18.36 -4.49
CA GLY A 46 -17.79 19.02 -5.58
C GLY A 46 -16.37 18.46 -5.72
N THR A 47 -16.10 17.74 -6.81
CA THR A 47 -14.75 17.29 -7.19
C THR A 47 -14.07 18.38 -7.99
N THR A 48 -13.39 19.31 -7.32
CA THR A 48 -12.46 20.23 -7.99
C THR A 48 -11.04 19.79 -7.67
N ALA A 49 -10.23 19.49 -8.69
CA ALA A 49 -8.81 19.16 -8.52
C ALA A 49 -7.97 20.33 -7.97
N ALA A 50 -8.59 21.51 -7.84
CA ALA A 50 -8.05 22.69 -7.15
C ALA A 50 -7.71 22.44 -5.66
N ASP A 51 -8.28 21.40 -5.03
CA ASP A 51 -7.94 21.04 -3.65
C ASP A 51 -6.57 20.34 -3.52
N LEU A 52 -5.95 19.90 -4.62
CA LEU A 52 -4.54 19.46 -4.63
C LEU A 52 -3.62 20.67 -4.76
N ALA A 53 -3.56 21.50 -3.71
CA ALA A 53 -2.79 22.76 -3.65
C ALA A 53 -1.27 22.62 -3.88
N LEU A 54 -0.76 21.39 -4.05
CA LEU A 54 0.66 21.06 -4.14
C LEU A 54 1.09 20.51 -5.51
N LEU A 55 0.19 20.38 -6.49
CA LEU A 55 0.53 19.92 -7.83
C LEU A 55 0.65 21.09 -8.83
N PRO A 56 1.63 21.05 -9.75
CA PRO A 56 1.73 22.05 -10.80
C PRO A 56 0.49 21.98 -11.73
N ASN A 57 -0.04 23.15 -12.09
CA ASN A 57 -1.23 23.32 -12.94
C ASN A 57 -1.37 22.36 -14.15
N PRO A 58 -0.31 22.04 -14.93
CA PRO A 58 -0.45 21.08 -16.04
C PRO A 58 -0.83 19.67 -15.59
N VAL A 59 -0.38 19.25 -14.39
CA VAL A 59 -0.74 17.93 -13.83
C VAL A 59 -2.17 17.94 -13.31
N ILE A 60 -2.62 19.05 -12.74
CA ILE A 60 -4.02 19.24 -12.33
C ILE A 60 -4.96 19.20 -13.54
N ALA A 61 -4.63 19.92 -14.63
CA ALA A 61 -5.41 19.91 -15.86
C ALA A 61 -5.44 18.52 -16.53
N TRP A 62 -4.33 17.78 -16.47
CA TRP A 62 -4.28 16.40 -16.97
C TRP A 62 -5.04 15.40 -16.09
N LEU A 63 -5.05 15.61 -14.77
CA LEU A 63 -5.86 14.84 -13.81
C LEU A 63 -7.35 15.13 -13.96
N ASP A 64 -7.74 16.38 -14.20
CA ASP A 64 -9.12 16.75 -14.53
C ASP A 64 -9.53 16.18 -15.91
N ALA A 65 -8.63 16.08 -16.88
CA ALA A 65 -8.91 15.40 -18.14
C ALA A 65 -9.08 13.87 -17.97
N ASN A 66 -8.45 13.29 -16.94
CA ASN A 66 -8.53 11.87 -16.61
C ASN A 66 -9.18 11.69 -15.22
N PHE A 67 -10.42 12.17 -15.06
CA PHE A 67 -11.18 12.19 -13.79
C PHE A 67 -10.97 10.96 -12.89
N ASN A 68 -10.95 9.76 -13.47
CA ASN A 68 -10.82 8.49 -12.74
C ASN A 68 -9.38 8.19 -12.24
N PHE A 69 -8.35 8.82 -12.79
CA PHE A 69 -6.94 8.62 -12.42
C PHE A 69 -6.60 9.24 -11.05
N ARG A 70 -7.40 10.19 -10.58
CA ARG A 70 -7.28 10.72 -9.21
C ARG A 70 -7.42 9.61 -8.17
N THR A 71 -8.34 8.68 -8.39
CA THR A 71 -8.60 7.53 -7.51
C THR A 71 -7.38 6.59 -7.46
N PHE A 72 -6.71 6.40 -8.60
CA PHE A 72 -5.45 5.67 -8.67
C PHE A 72 -4.34 6.32 -7.83
N VAL A 73 -4.11 7.62 -8.01
CA VAL A 73 -3.05 8.35 -7.28
C VAL A 73 -3.32 8.36 -5.78
N MET A 74 -4.58 8.53 -5.38
CA MET A 74 -4.98 8.45 -3.98
C MET A 74 -4.72 7.05 -3.40
N ALA A 75 -5.20 5.99 -4.06
CA ALA A 75 -4.99 4.61 -3.60
C ALA A 75 -3.50 4.27 -3.50
N LEU A 76 -2.71 4.72 -4.48
CA LEU A 76 -1.25 4.59 -4.45
C LEU A 76 -0.65 5.31 -3.23
N GLY A 77 -1.00 6.58 -3.00
CA GLY A 77 -0.48 7.37 -1.87
C GLY A 77 -0.86 6.82 -0.49
N VAL A 78 -2.08 6.32 -0.34
CA VAL A 78 -2.55 5.66 0.91
C VAL A 78 -1.70 4.42 1.20
N CYS A 79 -1.43 3.60 0.17
CA CYS A 79 -0.78 2.31 0.35
C CYS A 79 0.75 2.38 0.32
N LEU A 80 1.37 3.33 -0.39
CA LEU A 80 2.81 3.37 -0.64
C LEU A 80 3.66 3.46 0.64
N VAL A 81 3.29 4.35 1.57
CA VAL A 81 4.05 4.51 2.83
C VAL A 81 3.97 3.26 3.70
N PRO A 82 2.77 2.67 3.95
CA PRO A 82 2.67 1.36 4.59
C PRO A 82 3.43 0.26 3.84
N ALA A 83 3.44 0.30 2.50
CA ALA A 83 4.17 -0.63 1.66
C ALA A 83 5.67 -0.60 1.98
N CYS A 84 6.28 0.59 1.94
CA CYS A 84 7.70 0.80 2.19
C CYS A 84 8.09 0.46 3.64
N LEU A 85 7.26 0.81 4.63
CA LEU A 85 7.54 0.53 6.04
C LEU A 85 7.43 -0.97 6.39
N LEU A 86 6.65 -1.74 5.62
CA LEU A 86 6.40 -3.17 5.80
C LEU A 86 7.02 -4.04 4.68
N VAL A 87 8.15 -3.61 4.12
CA VAL A 87 8.90 -4.34 3.06
C VAL A 87 9.47 -5.70 3.52
N SER A 88 9.53 -5.98 4.83
CA SER A 88 10.12 -7.21 5.38
C SER A 88 9.28 -8.47 5.11
N GLU A 89 9.95 -9.60 4.83
CA GLU A 89 9.35 -10.93 4.64
C GLU A 89 8.47 -11.37 5.80
N VAL A 90 8.90 -11.09 7.03
CA VAL A 90 8.16 -11.43 8.26
C VAL A 90 6.82 -10.68 8.32
N SER A 91 6.73 -9.52 7.65
CA SER A 91 5.55 -8.67 7.65
C SER A 91 4.66 -8.83 6.41
N ASP A 92 5.01 -9.69 5.44
CA ASP A 92 4.27 -9.82 4.17
C ASP A 92 2.79 -10.17 4.39
N ARG A 93 2.49 -11.14 5.25
CA ARG A 93 1.10 -11.51 5.55
C ARG A 93 0.32 -10.35 6.17
N ARG A 94 0.95 -9.60 7.08
CA ARG A 94 0.33 -8.42 7.72
C ARG A 94 0.11 -7.30 6.71
N ARG A 95 1.07 -7.03 5.82
CA ARG A 95 0.96 -6.05 4.74
C ARG A 95 -0.21 -6.38 3.82
N ARG A 96 -0.34 -7.64 3.38
CA ARG A 96 -1.44 -8.10 2.51
C ARG A 96 -2.80 -7.97 3.19
N VAL A 97 -2.92 -8.35 4.45
CA VAL A 97 -4.17 -8.18 5.23
C VAL A 97 -4.53 -6.69 5.36
N LEU A 98 -3.54 -5.83 5.62
CA LEU A 98 -3.73 -4.40 5.72
C LEU A 98 -4.15 -3.79 4.37
N PHE A 99 -3.53 -4.19 3.27
CA PHE A 99 -3.93 -3.75 1.93
C PHE A 99 -5.33 -4.23 1.54
N ALA A 100 -5.68 -5.47 1.88
CA ALA A 100 -7.04 -5.97 1.69
C ALA A 100 -8.05 -5.11 2.47
N ALA A 101 -7.77 -4.80 3.74
CA ALA A 101 -8.63 -3.94 4.55
C ALA A 101 -8.76 -2.53 3.97
N VAL A 102 -7.65 -1.92 3.53
CA VAL A 102 -7.65 -0.59 2.89
C VAL A 102 -8.46 -0.60 1.60
N VAL A 103 -8.27 -1.60 0.73
CA VAL A 103 -9.07 -1.76 -0.50
C VAL A 103 -10.54 -1.89 -0.17
N THR A 104 -10.92 -2.72 0.81
CA THR A 104 -12.31 -2.86 1.23
C THR A 104 -12.91 -1.52 1.68
N VAL A 105 -12.15 -0.73 2.45
CA VAL A 105 -12.60 0.60 2.91
C VAL A 105 -12.74 1.57 1.73
N LEU A 106 -11.72 1.68 0.86
CA LEU A 106 -11.75 2.60 -0.27
C LEU A 106 -12.88 2.25 -1.25
N VAL A 107 -13.02 0.98 -1.62
CA VAL A 107 -14.12 0.51 -2.47
C VAL A 107 -15.47 0.74 -1.78
N GLY A 108 -15.57 0.51 -0.46
CA GLY A 108 -16.77 0.83 0.30
C GLY A 108 -17.16 2.30 0.24
N LEU A 109 -16.18 3.22 0.29
CA LEU A 109 -16.41 4.66 0.12
C LEU A 109 -16.88 5.00 -1.30
N GLU A 110 -16.36 4.33 -2.33
CA GLU A 110 -16.87 4.47 -3.71
C GLU A 110 -18.33 4.03 -3.82
N PHE A 111 -18.72 2.91 -3.20
CA PHE A 111 -20.11 2.47 -3.15
C PHE A 111 -21.02 3.42 -2.37
N MET A 112 -20.50 4.09 -1.33
CA MET A 112 -21.26 5.11 -0.60
C MET A 112 -21.65 6.31 -1.47
N GLN A 113 -20.95 6.55 -2.58
CA GLN A 113 -21.34 7.61 -3.52
C GLN A 113 -22.70 7.37 -4.17
N LEU A 114 -23.17 6.11 -4.25
CA LEU A 114 -24.53 5.79 -4.75
C LEU A 114 -25.63 6.49 -3.93
N TRP A 115 -25.34 6.87 -2.69
CA TRP A 115 -26.26 7.58 -1.80
C TRP A 115 -26.20 9.10 -1.96
N ILE A 116 -25.24 9.61 -2.74
CA ILE A 116 -25.06 11.05 -3.00
C ILE A 116 -25.67 11.36 -4.38
N PRO A 117 -26.84 12.02 -4.45
CA PRO A 117 -27.59 12.19 -5.72
C PRO A 117 -26.85 13.04 -6.76
N THR A 118 -25.84 13.82 -6.35
CA THR A 118 -25.02 14.65 -7.25
C THR A 118 -23.76 13.95 -7.74
N ARG A 119 -23.49 12.70 -7.33
CA ARG A 119 -22.31 11.92 -7.74
C ARG A 119 -22.73 10.60 -8.38
N GLY A 120 -22.09 10.27 -9.50
CA GLY A 120 -22.27 8.99 -10.17
C GLY A 120 -21.24 7.98 -9.68
N PHE A 121 -21.69 6.78 -9.35
CA PHE A 121 -20.80 5.63 -9.16
C PHE A 121 -20.15 5.24 -10.50
N SER A 122 -18.84 5.03 -10.49
CA SER A 122 -18.04 4.72 -11.67
C SER A 122 -17.29 3.40 -11.45
N TRP A 123 -17.60 2.37 -12.25
CA TRP A 123 -16.82 1.13 -12.29
C TRP A 123 -15.33 1.35 -12.57
N PRO A 124 -14.94 2.31 -13.44
CA PRO A 124 -13.55 2.72 -13.57
C PRO A 124 -12.85 3.08 -12.26
N ASP A 125 -13.50 3.82 -11.35
CA ASP A 125 -12.88 4.24 -10.07
C ASP A 125 -12.56 3.04 -9.17
N VAL A 126 -13.43 2.04 -9.16
CA VAL A 126 -13.17 0.76 -8.49
C VAL A 126 -11.94 0.10 -9.10
N GLY A 127 -11.86 0.01 -10.44
CA GLY A 127 -10.71 -0.54 -11.15
C GLY A 127 -9.39 0.19 -10.84
N TYR A 128 -9.42 1.53 -10.80
CA TYR A 128 -8.26 2.35 -10.46
C TYR A 128 -7.84 2.21 -8.99
N THR A 129 -8.78 1.98 -8.08
CA THR A 129 -8.47 1.66 -6.68
C THR A 129 -7.66 0.38 -6.59
N PHE A 130 -8.11 -0.69 -7.26
CA PHE A 130 -7.36 -1.94 -7.32
C PHE A 130 -6.00 -1.76 -8.01
N ALA A 131 -5.96 -1.03 -9.12
CA ALA A 131 -4.73 -0.78 -9.86
C ALA A 131 -3.71 0.03 -9.02
N GLY A 132 -4.15 1.02 -8.25
CA GLY A 132 -3.28 1.84 -7.39
C GLY A 132 -2.68 1.05 -6.24
N VAL A 133 -3.49 0.21 -5.57
CA VAL A 133 -2.97 -0.69 -4.53
C VAL A 133 -2.06 -1.77 -5.11
N GLY A 134 -2.41 -2.33 -6.27
CA GLY A 134 -1.57 -3.27 -7.01
C GLY A 134 -0.22 -2.66 -7.38
N ALA A 135 -0.21 -1.43 -7.88
CA ALA A 135 1.01 -0.70 -8.20
C ALA A 135 1.90 -0.46 -6.96
N ALA A 136 1.31 -0.15 -5.79
CA ALA A 136 2.05 -0.04 -4.53
C ALA A 136 2.72 -1.37 -4.14
N GLU A 137 2.01 -2.49 -4.27
CA GLU A 137 2.57 -3.82 -3.98
C GLU A 137 3.67 -4.19 -5.00
N CYS A 138 3.45 -3.95 -6.29
CA CYS A 138 4.46 -4.18 -7.33
C CYS A 138 5.74 -3.38 -7.08
N LEU A 139 5.62 -2.11 -6.69
CA LEU A 139 6.77 -1.27 -6.33
C LEU A 139 7.56 -1.85 -5.15
N VAL A 140 6.87 -2.34 -4.11
CA VAL A 140 7.54 -2.99 -2.98
C VAL A 140 8.26 -4.27 -3.37
N LEU A 141 7.62 -5.12 -4.16
CA LEU A 141 8.23 -6.35 -4.65
C LEU A 141 9.45 -6.06 -5.52
N LEU A 142 9.38 -5.03 -6.36
CA LEU A 142 10.49 -4.58 -7.19
C LEU A 142 11.64 -4.03 -6.36
N VAL A 143 11.36 -3.20 -5.35
CA VAL A 143 12.39 -2.69 -4.41
C VAL A 143 13.06 -3.84 -3.66
N ARG A 144 12.29 -4.84 -3.21
CA ARG A 144 12.85 -6.05 -2.58
C ARG A 144 13.75 -6.84 -3.54
N TRP A 145 13.33 -7.00 -4.79
CA TRP A 145 14.09 -7.70 -5.80
C TRP A 145 15.43 -7.01 -6.10
N ILE A 146 15.44 -5.67 -6.15
CA ILE A 146 16.66 -4.88 -6.33
C ILE A 146 17.56 -4.93 -5.09
N ALA A 147 16.96 -4.88 -3.89
CA ALA A 147 17.71 -4.84 -2.62
C ALA A 147 18.29 -6.20 -2.19
N ALA A 148 17.76 -7.31 -2.72
CA ALA A 148 18.29 -8.65 -2.50
C ALA A 148 19.01 -9.13 -3.78
N PRO A 149 20.28 -8.72 -4.03
CA PRO A 149 21.05 -9.30 -5.11
C PRO A 149 21.13 -10.82 -4.87
N SER A 150 20.58 -11.59 -5.80
CA SER A 150 20.74 -13.04 -5.82
C SER A 150 22.23 -13.33 -5.81
N VAL A 151 22.76 -13.82 -4.68
CA VAL A 151 24.10 -14.41 -4.66
C VAL A 151 24.04 -15.55 -5.67
N PRO A 152 24.79 -15.49 -6.80
CA PRO A 152 24.86 -16.65 -7.68
C PRO A 152 25.34 -17.80 -6.83
N ALA A 153 24.60 -18.91 -6.85
CA ALA A 153 24.95 -20.12 -6.13
C ALA A 153 26.39 -20.47 -6.51
N ALA A 154 27.33 -20.21 -5.59
CA ALA A 154 28.70 -20.58 -5.79
C ALA A 154 28.71 -22.09 -5.97
N ASP A 155 29.18 -22.51 -7.14
CA ASP A 155 29.33 -23.89 -7.57
C ASP A 155 29.71 -24.77 -6.37
N GLN A 156 28.84 -25.71 -6.02
CA GLN A 156 29.24 -26.88 -5.26
C GLN A 156 30.19 -27.67 -6.15
N SER A 157 31.46 -27.28 -6.06
CA SER A 157 32.63 -27.95 -6.59
C SER A 157 32.48 -29.46 -6.41
N CYS A 158 32.57 -30.17 -7.54
CA CYS A 158 32.95 -31.57 -7.60
C CYS A 158 34.08 -31.85 -6.59
N SER A 159 33.78 -32.62 -5.54
CA SER A 159 34.80 -33.40 -4.86
C SER A 159 34.70 -34.82 -5.40
N VAL A 160 35.72 -35.17 -6.17
CA VAL A 160 36.05 -36.50 -6.72
C VAL A 160 36.19 -37.53 -5.61
#